data_AF-A0A317FUA6-F1
#
_entry.id   AF-A0A317FUA6-F1
#
_cell.length_a   1.000
_cell.length_b   1.000
_cell.length_c   1.000
_cell.angle_alpha   90.00
_cell.angle_beta   90.00
_cell.angle_gamma   90.00
#
_symmetry.space_group_name_H-M   'P 1'
#
loop_
_entity.id
_entity.type
_entity.pdbx_description
1 polymer ?
#
loop_
_entity_poly.entity_id
_entity_poly.type
_entity_poly.pdbx_seq_one_letter_code
_entity_poly.pdbx_strand_id
1 'polypeptide(L)'
;MKLLEKDFLGPLSLEVNGLPDVNAVYVILSEVNVGFEPLYIGIASRLKHRIKQHMFNGLLAENIENISDLSIFYWEFTPEIREEAKDLERKLIKKYKPSFNKPIYNSSKLDVKIEEFKKEEELRSKQWFRSSIIASMSLIITISAVFTFYMEGKKEAELKSVLEKELSISSASFLKNKEKAEAQMIKLIAELNEQREAFMTLDLNAPEAFAAEVPKEIVKLNARIASIEAGITKFSDSRLLEKMDVIETSINGNPEKILSVPLLRNDLSNYKLVSDKELLRLERSIEKIDSRLSFFVTTTITLILGIFTAVIAPLIITFVQRKNDKSSK
;
A
#
# COMPACT_ATOMS: atom_id res chain seq x y z
N MET A 1 17.43 -52.71 42.80
CA MET A 1 16.54 -51.87 43.66
C MET A 1 15.18 -51.75 42.99
N LYS A 2 14.05 -51.86 43.71
CA LYS A 2 12.72 -51.70 43.10
C LYS A 2 12.18 -50.28 43.28
N LEU A 3 11.94 -49.57 42.16
CA LEU A 3 11.40 -48.21 42.15
C LEU A 3 10.18 -48.16 41.24
N LEU A 4 9.03 -47.73 41.79
CA LEU A 4 7.75 -47.63 41.06
C LEU A 4 7.45 -48.89 40.21
N GLU A 5 7.55 -50.07 40.85
CA GLU A 5 7.26 -51.38 40.26
C GLU A 5 8.27 -51.90 39.22
N LYS A 6 9.32 -51.12 38.89
CA LYS A 6 10.42 -51.57 38.02
C LYS A 6 11.66 -51.92 38.84
N ASP A 7 12.38 -52.93 38.37
CA ASP A 7 13.63 -53.37 38.97
C ASP A 7 14.82 -52.66 38.31
N PHE A 8 15.44 -51.76 39.06
CA PHE A 8 16.65 -51.05 38.66
C PHE A 8 17.90 -51.89 38.99
N LEU A 9 18.80 -51.98 38.02
CA LEU A 9 20.12 -52.61 38.10
C LEU A 9 21.13 -51.64 38.73
N GLY A 10 22.05 -52.15 39.55
CA GLY A 10 23.05 -51.37 40.30
C GLY A 10 23.27 -51.91 41.73
N PRO A 11 24.11 -51.24 42.55
CA PRO A 11 24.80 -49.98 42.26
C PRO A 11 25.98 -50.18 41.29
N LEU A 12 26.13 -49.26 40.33
CA LEU A 12 27.35 -49.12 39.56
C LEU A 12 28.13 -47.91 40.08
N SER A 13 29.44 -48.06 40.27
CA SER A 13 30.33 -46.94 40.52
C SER A 13 30.46 -46.08 39.26
N LEU A 14 30.76 -44.79 39.44
CA LEU A 14 30.98 -43.84 38.35
C LEU A 14 32.30 -44.04 37.58
N GLU A 15 33.05 -45.08 37.89
CA GLU A 15 34.23 -45.47 37.12
C GLU A 15 33.83 -45.88 35.71
N VAL A 16 34.15 -45.00 34.77
CA VAL A 16 33.70 -44.93 33.37
C VAL A 16 33.88 -46.23 32.56
N ASN A 17 34.72 -47.15 33.05
CA ASN A 17 35.06 -48.40 32.38
C ASN A 17 33.99 -49.50 32.54
N GLY A 18 33.12 -49.43 33.56
CA GLY A 18 32.10 -50.46 33.85
C GLY A 18 30.69 -50.18 33.34
N LEU A 19 30.43 -49.01 32.75
CA LEU A 19 29.06 -48.60 32.38
C LEU A 19 28.59 -49.24 31.05
N PRO A 20 27.38 -49.83 31.02
CA PRO A 20 26.80 -50.38 29.80
C PRO A 20 26.35 -49.26 28.84
N ASP A 21 26.46 -49.49 27.54
CA ASP A 21 26.02 -48.56 26.49
C ASP A 21 24.60 -48.91 26.01
N VAL A 22 23.63 -48.74 26.91
CA VAL A 22 22.22 -49.09 26.70
C VAL A 22 21.30 -47.88 26.81
N ASN A 23 20.08 -48.00 26.26
CA ASN A 23 19.00 -47.04 26.54
C ASN A 23 18.49 -47.29 27.96
N ALA A 24 18.57 -46.31 28.84
CA ALA A 24 18.15 -46.48 30.22
C ALA A 24 17.59 -45.21 30.87
N VAL A 25 16.66 -45.41 31.80
CA VAL A 25 16.35 -44.40 32.83
C VAL A 25 17.32 -44.63 33.97
N TYR A 26 18.02 -43.60 34.41
CA TYR A 26 19.03 -43.69 35.45
C TYR A 26 18.74 -42.74 36.60
N VAL A 27 19.18 -43.15 37.79
CA VAL A 27 19.10 -42.42 39.04
C VAL A 27 20.50 -42.36 39.62
N ILE A 28 20.94 -41.16 39.95
CA ILE A 28 22.22 -40.89 40.62
C ILE A 28 21.93 -40.62 42.09
N LEU A 29 22.57 -41.38 42.97
CA LEU A 29 22.43 -41.27 44.41
C LEU A 29 23.76 -40.85 45.02
N SER A 30 23.69 -40.14 46.15
CA SER A 30 24.82 -39.94 47.04
C SER A 30 24.86 -41.06 48.07
N GLU A 31 26.02 -41.70 48.24
CA GLU A 31 26.26 -42.68 49.30
C GLU A 31 26.48 -42.02 50.67
N VAL A 32 26.59 -40.69 50.71
CA VAL A 32 26.83 -39.91 51.93
C VAL A 32 25.63 -39.94 52.89
N ASN A 33 24.41 -40.13 52.38
CA ASN A 33 23.20 -40.13 53.18
C ASN A 33 22.68 -41.56 53.37
N VAL A 34 22.40 -41.95 54.62
CA VAL A 34 21.89 -43.28 55.04
C VAL A 34 20.48 -43.59 54.48
N GLY A 35 19.90 -42.68 53.69
CA GLY A 35 18.60 -42.83 53.04
C GLY A 35 18.68 -42.71 51.51
N PHE A 36 17.67 -43.23 50.82
CA PHE A 36 17.54 -43.08 49.37
C PHE A 36 17.18 -41.62 49.01
N GLU A 37 18.19 -40.81 48.70
CA GLU A 37 18.04 -39.43 48.25
C GLU A 37 18.63 -39.26 46.83
N PRO A 38 17.79 -39.31 45.77
CA PRO A 38 18.28 -39.14 44.41
C PRO A 38 18.73 -37.70 44.20
N LEU A 39 19.96 -37.55 43.73
CA LEU A 39 20.53 -36.26 43.35
C LEU A 39 20.05 -35.84 41.96
N TYR A 40 19.95 -36.80 41.05
CA TYR A 40 19.55 -36.58 39.67
C TYR A 40 18.85 -37.80 39.09
N ILE A 41 17.83 -37.56 38.26
CA ILE A 41 17.08 -38.59 37.54
C ILE A 41 16.99 -38.17 36.08
N GLY A 42 17.30 -39.06 35.16
CA GLY A 42 17.26 -38.76 33.74
C GLY A 42 17.04 -39.96 32.85
N ILE A 43 16.62 -39.69 31.62
CA ILE A 43 16.58 -40.67 30.53
C ILE A 43 17.79 -40.50 29.60
N ALA A 44 18.37 -41.61 29.13
CA ALA A 44 19.46 -41.61 28.16
C ALA A 44 19.25 -42.69 27.09
N SER A 45 19.54 -42.36 25.83
CA SER A 45 19.63 -43.36 24.76
C SER A 45 20.94 -44.15 24.78
N ARG A 46 21.98 -43.57 25.37
CA ARG A 46 23.29 -44.20 25.57
C ARG A 46 23.79 -43.82 26.95
N LEU A 47 23.53 -44.69 27.93
CA LEU A 47 23.82 -44.43 29.34
C LEU A 47 25.29 -44.05 29.54
N LYS A 48 26.22 -44.87 29.03
CA LYS A 48 27.66 -44.62 29.11
C LYS A 48 28.07 -43.23 28.61
N HIS A 49 27.55 -42.81 27.44
CA HIS A 49 27.86 -41.50 26.88
C HIS A 49 27.25 -40.36 27.71
N ARG A 50 26.01 -40.53 28.19
CA ARG A 50 25.34 -39.48 28.96
C ARG A 50 26.00 -39.25 30.32
N ILE A 51 26.40 -40.33 31.01
CA ILE A 51 27.13 -40.22 32.27
C ILE A 51 28.51 -39.59 32.06
N LYS A 52 29.26 -39.99 31.01
CA LYS A 52 30.50 -39.30 30.63
C LYS A 52 30.29 -37.80 30.41
N GLN A 53 29.22 -37.41 29.72
CA GLN A 53 28.92 -36.00 29.49
C GLN A 53 28.71 -35.23 30.80
N HIS A 54 28.01 -35.82 31.77
CA HIS A 54 27.81 -35.22 33.08
C HIS A 54 29.10 -35.05 33.89
N MET A 55 30.08 -35.94 33.68
CA MET A 55 31.39 -35.94 34.33
C MET A 55 32.34 -34.88 33.76
N PHE A 56 32.34 -34.68 32.43
CA PHE A 56 33.29 -33.75 31.79
C PHE A 56 32.77 -32.32 31.71
N ASN A 57 31.51 -32.11 31.33
CA ASN A 57 30.98 -30.78 30.97
C ASN A 57 29.57 -30.54 31.54
N GLY A 58 29.20 -31.24 32.61
CA GLY A 58 27.80 -31.30 33.04
C GLY A 58 27.59 -31.17 34.54
N LEU A 59 26.37 -31.54 34.91
CA LEU A 59 25.72 -31.20 36.17
C LEU A 59 26.43 -31.73 37.43
N LEU A 60 27.27 -32.77 37.30
CA LEU A 60 28.07 -33.33 38.40
C LEU A 60 29.44 -32.65 38.54
N ALA A 61 30.03 -32.15 37.45
CA ALA A 61 31.37 -31.55 37.43
C ALA A 61 31.44 -30.23 38.23
N GLU A 62 30.35 -29.48 38.30
CA GLU A 62 30.29 -28.19 39.00
C GLU A 62 29.84 -28.30 40.47
N ASN A 63 29.16 -29.38 40.86
CA ASN A 63 28.39 -29.44 42.11
C ASN A 63 28.85 -30.52 43.10
N ILE A 64 29.84 -31.35 42.76
CA ILE A 64 30.24 -32.50 43.60
C ILE A 64 31.76 -32.55 43.71
N GLU A 65 32.27 -32.47 44.94
CA GLU A 65 33.72 -32.50 45.23
C GLU A 65 34.31 -33.92 45.18
N ASN A 66 33.53 -34.94 45.56
CA ASN A 66 33.93 -36.35 45.54
C ASN A 66 33.00 -37.20 44.68
N ILE A 67 33.49 -37.63 43.52
CA ILE A 67 32.73 -38.46 42.56
C ILE A 67 32.67 -39.94 43.01
N SER A 68 33.59 -40.37 43.88
CA SER A 68 33.67 -41.74 44.41
C SER A 68 32.43 -42.16 45.20
N ASP A 69 31.72 -41.19 45.78
CA ASP A 69 30.64 -41.43 46.73
C ASP A 69 29.28 -41.46 46.04
N LEU A 70 29.27 -41.66 44.73
CA LEU A 70 28.08 -41.65 43.90
C LEU A 70 27.84 -43.02 43.29
N SER A 71 26.62 -43.52 43.48
CA SER A 71 26.17 -44.77 42.84
C SER A 71 25.06 -44.50 41.83
N ILE A 72 25.14 -45.23 40.72
CA ILE A 72 24.16 -45.17 39.64
C ILE A 72 23.30 -46.43 39.66
N PHE A 73 21.99 -46.22 39.61
CA PHE A 73 21.00 -47.24 39.36
C PHE A 73 20.33 -46.97 38.02
N TYR A 74 20.08 -48.00 37.22
CA TYR A 74 19.48 -47.83 35.91
C TYR A 74 18.46 -48.91 35.58
N TRP A 75 17.47 -48.56 34.77
CA TRP A 75 16.51 -49.48 34.19
C TRP A 75 16.61 -49.41 32.67
N GLU A 76 16.97 -50.53 32.04
CA GLU A 76 17.11 -50.65 30.59
C GLU A 76 15.75 -50.71 29.91
N PHE A 77 15.61 -50.03 28.77
CA PHE A 77 14.40 -50.04 27.97
C PHE A 77 14.69 -50.20 26.48
N THR A 78 13.75 -50.79 25.73
CA THR A 78 13.82 -50.86 24.27
C THR A 78 13.23 -49.59 23.63
N PRO A 79 13.64 -49.19 22.41
CA PRO A 79 13.14 -47.99 21.75
C PRO A 79 11.61 -47.89 21.63
N GLU A 80 10.94 -49.05 21.56
CA GLU A 80 9.48 -49.17 21.52
C GLU A 80 8.80 -48.68 22.80
N ILE A 81 9.48 -48.82 23.94
CA ILE A 81 8.96 -48.51 25.29
C ILE A 81 9.44 -47.12 25.75
N ARG A 82 9.93 -46.28 24.82
CA ARG A 82 10.50 -44.97 25.15
C ARG A 82 9.51 -44.00 25.79
N GLU A 83 8.24 -44.03 25.41
CA GLU A 83 7.22 -43.16 26.03
C GLU A 83 6.93 -43.58 27.48
N GLU A 84 6.88 -44.89 27.76
CA GLU A 84 6.77 -45.40 29.14
C GLU A 84 7.99 -44.97 29.98
N ALA A 85 9.20 -45.03 29.39
CA ALA A 85 10.42 -44.58 30.05
C ALA A 85 10.39 -43.08 30.40
N LYS A 86 9.86 -42.22 29.51
CA LYS A 86 9.67 -40.78 29.79
C LYS A 86 8.65 -40.55 30.91
N ASP A 87 7.55 -41.29 30.90
CA ASP A 87 6.53 -41.17 31.95
C ASP A 87 7.06 -41.66 33.30
N LEU A 88 7.88 -42.71 33.30
CA LEU A 88 8.56 -43.19 34.49
C LEU A 88 9.55 -42.16 35.04
N GLU A 89 10.37 -41.55 34.19
CA GLU A 89 11.25 -40.42 34.56
C GLU A 89 10.45 -39.29 35.23
N ARG A 90 9.35 -38.84 34.60
CA ARG A 90 8.49 -37.78 35.17
C ARG A 90 7.91 -38.16 36.51
N LYS A 91 7.43 -39.40 36.67
CA LYS A 91 6.88 -39.90 37.95
C LYS A 91 7.95 -39.94 39.04
N LEU A 92 9.17 -40.38 38.71
CA LEU A 92 10.29 -40.40 39.64
C LEU A 92 10.71 -38.99 40.05
N ILE A 93 10.88 -38.06 39.11
CA ILE A 93 11.20 -36.66 39.40
C ILE A 93 10.13 -36.03 40.30
N LYS A 94 8.85 -36.26 40.00
CA LYS A 94 7.73 -35.72 40.79
C LYS A 94 7.69 -36.28 42.22
N LYS A 95 7.98 -37.58 42.38
CA LYS A 95 7.93 -38.26 43.68
C LYS A 95 9.11 -37.88 44.58
N TYR A 96 10.31 -37.84 44.03
CA TYR A 96 11.54 -37.69 44.82
C TYR A 96 12.18 -36.30 44.76
N LYS A 97 11.75 -35.42 43.84
CA LYS A 97 12.22 -34.03 43.69
C LYS A 97 13.76 -33.89 43.82
N PRO A 98 14.53 -34.58 42.97
CA PRO A 98 15.99 -34.61 43.04
C PRO A 98 16.59 -33.20 42.93
N SER A 99 17.58 -32.89 43.77
CA SER A 99 18.16 -31.54 43.95
C SER A 99 18.69 -30.92 42.66
N PHE A 100 19.23 -31.74 41.75
CA PHE A 100 19.80 -31.24 40.51
C PHE A 100 18.86 -31.28 39.31
N ASN A 101 17.69 -31.93 39.40
CA ASN A 101 16.68 -31.76 38.37
C ASN A 101 16.05 -30.38 38.56
N LYS A 102 16.57 -29.39 37.80
CA LYS A 102 15.96 -28.06 37.75
C LYS A 102 14.45 -28.23 37.55
N PRO A 103 13.61 -27.74 38.46
CA PRO A 103 12.18 -27.79 38.25
C PRO A 103 11.89 -27.06 36.95
N ILE A 104 11.36 -27.78 35.96
CA ILE A 104 10.78 -27.17 34.76
C ILE A 104 9.56 -26.40 35.28
N TYR A 105 9.79 -25.18 35.76
CA TYR A 105 8.77 -24.34 36.36
C TYR A 105 7.78 -23.97 35.25
N ASN A 106 6.61 -24.60 35.29
CA ASN A 106 5.36 -24.15 34.69
C ASN A 106 5.45 -23.63 33.24
N SER A 107 5.82 -24.48 32.29
CA SER A 107 5.58 -24.17 30.87
C SER A 107 4.11 -23.79 30.65
N SER A 108 3.18 -24.48 31.32
CA SER A 108 1.75 -24.19 31.25
C SER A 108 1.34 -22.77 31.70
N LYS A 109 2.03 -22.14 32.67
CA LYS A 109 1.71 -20.75 33.06
C LYS A 109 2.32 -19.73 32.09
N LEU A 110 3.44 -20.07 31.46
CA LEU A 110 4.05 -19.25 30.42
C LEU A 110 3.22 -19.32 29.13
N ASP A 111 2.75 -20.51 28.76
CA ASP A 111 1.90 -20.73 27.59
C ASP A 111 0.58 -19.95 27.71
N VAL A 112 -0.06 -19.97 28.88
CA VAL A 112 -1.29 -19.18 29.15
C VAL A 112 -1.01 -17.68 29.06
N LYS A 113 0.12 -17.18 29.60
CA LYS A 113 0.51 -15.78 29.45
C LYS A 113 0.80 -15.41 28.00
N ILE A 114 1.43 -16.29 27.23
CA ILE A 114 1.71 -16.07 25.81
C ILE A 114 0.40 -16.01 25.02
N GLU A 115 -0.58 -16.85 25.33
CA GLU A 115 -1.91 -16.78 24.70
C GLU A 115 -2.67 -15.50 25.06
N GLU A 116 -2.59 -15.04 26.31
CA GLU A 116 -3.16 -13.75 26.74
C GLU A 116 -2.51 -12.59 25.98
N PHE A 117 -1.17 -12.56 25.87
CA PHE A 117 -0.46 -11.54 25.10
C PHE A 117 -0.81 -11.58 23.61
N LYS A 118 -0.96 -12.76 23.00
CA LYS A 118 -1.41 -12.88 21.60
C LYS A 118 -2.82 -12.31 21.41
N LYS A 119 -3.74 -12.61 22.33
CA LYS A 119 -5.11 -12.06 22.28
C LYS A 119 -5.11 -10.54 22.44
N GLU A 120 -4.26 -10.00 23.30
CA GLU A 120 -4.11 -8.55 23.47
C GLU A 120 -3.49 -7.89 22.22
N GLU A 121 -2.49 -8.51 21.60
CA GLU A 121 -1.91 -8.05 20.33
C GLU A 121 -2.90 -8.10 19.17
N GLU A 122 -3.76 -9.12 19.10
CA GLU A 122 -4.82 -9.19 18.09
C GLU A 122 -5.86 -8.08 18.27
N LEU A 123 -6.23 -7.75 19.52
CA LEU A 123 -7.15 -6.65 19.79
C LEU A 123 -6.52 -5.30 19.48
N ARG A 124 -5.26 -5.10 19.90
CA ARG A 124 -4.49 -3.90 19.57
C ARG A 124 -4.33 -3.74 18.07
N SER A 125 -3.89 -4.76 17.35
CA SER A 125 -3.71 -4.69 15.89
C SER A 125 -5.01 -4.37 15.16
N LYS A 126 -6.15 -4.94 15.58
CA LYS A 126 -7.49 -4.56 15.06
C LYS A 126 -7.84 -3.10 15.36
N GLN A 127 -7.52 -2.61 16.55
CA GLN A 127 -7.74 -1.20 16.91
C GLN A 127 -6.85 -0.25 16.11
N TRP A 128 -5.57 -0.57 15.95
CA TRP A 128 -4.62 0.17 15.12
C TRP A 128 -5.03 0.18 13.65
N PHE A 129 -5.49 -0.96 13.12
CA PHE A 129 -5.99 -1.05 11.76
C PHE A 129 -7.23 -0.19 11.54
N ARG A 130 -8.19 -0.21 12.47
CA ARG A 130 -9.37 0.68 12.42
C ARG A 130 -8.96 2.16 12.51
N SER A 131 -8.04 2.49 13.41
CA SER A 131 -7.51 3.85 13.53
C SER A 131 -6.82 4.32 12.25
N SER A 132 -6.03 3.45 11.61
CA SER A 132 -5.37 3.71 10.33
C SER A 132 -6.37 3.93 9.19
N ILE A 133 -7.44 3.14 9.14
CA ILE A 133 -8.53 3.34 8.15
C ILE A 133 -9.21 4.70 8.38
N ILE A 134 -9.54 5.04 9.63
CA ILE A 134 -10.19 6.31 9.95
C ILE A 134 -9.27 7.50 9.61
N ALA A 135 -7.98 7.41 9.94
CA ALA A 135 -7.00 8.45 9.64
C ALA A 135 -6.77 8.62 8.13
N SER A 136 -6.71 7.54 7.36
CA SER A 136 -6.59 7.63 5.90
C SER A 136 -7.86 8.20 5.25
N MET A 137 -9.05 7.82 5.74
CA MET A 137 -10.31 8.36 5.25
C MET A 137 -10.45 9.86 5.54
N SER A 138 -10.05 10.33 6.73
CA SER A 138 -10.07 11.77 7.04
C SER A 138 -9.08 12.56 6.17
N LEU A 139 -7.92 11.98 5.86
CA LEU A 139 -6.94 12.58 4.97
C LEU A 139 -7.50 12.71 3.53
N ILE A 140 -8.19 11.69 3.02
CA ILE A 140 -8.85 11.75 1.71
C ILE A 140 -9.95 12.82 1.69
N ILE A 141 -10.77 12.89 2.73
CA ILE A 141 -11.85 13.89 2.83
C ILE A 141 -11.27 15.31 2.86
N THR A 142 -10.22 15.55 3.64
CA THR A 142 -9.57 16.86 3.72
C THR A 142 -8.89 17.26 2.42
N ILE A 143 -8.17 16.34 1.74
CA ILE A 143 -7.60 16.61 0.41
C ILE A 143 -8.70 16.93 -0.59
N SER A 144 -9.79 16.16 -0.61
CA SER A 144 -10.91 16.38 -1.51
C SER A 144 -11.55 17.75 -1.29
N ALA A 145 -11.78 18.12 -0.03
CA ALA A 145 -12.34 19.43 0.33
C ALA A 145 -11.44 20.60 -0.10
N VAL A 146 -10.12 20.48 0.08
CA VAL A 146 -9.15 21.49 -0.38
C VAL A 146 -9.15 21.58 -1.90
N PHE A 147 -9.21 20.44 -2.60
CA PHE A 147 -9.24 20.40 -4.05
C PHE A 147 -10.52 21.02 -4.62
N THR A 148 -11.68 20.72 -4.04
CA THR A 148 -12.96 21.32 -4.45
C THR A 148 -12.95 22.83 -4.25
N PHE A 149 -12.44 23.31 -3.11
CA PHE A 149 -12.34 24.74 -2.83
C PHE A 149 -11.40 25.45 -3.82
N TYR A 150 -10.26 24.83 -4.15
CA TYR A 150 -9.33 25.37 -5.14
C TYR A 150 -9.94 25.42 -6.55
N MET A 151 -10.64 24.35 -6.95
CA MET A 151 -11.31 24.29 -8.27
C MET A 151 -12.46 25.30 -8.37
N GLU A 152 -13.22 25.51 -7.31
CA GLU A 152 -14.28 26.51 -7.24
C GLU A 152 -13.71 27.92 -7.37
N GLY A 153 -12.66 28.25 -6.62
CA GLY A 153 -11.95 29.53 -6.75
C GLY A 153 -11.38 29.77 -8.16
N LYS A 154 -10.84 28.72 -8.80
CA LYS A 154 -10.35 28.81 -10.19
C LYS A 154 -11.49 29.04 -11.19
N LYS A 155 -12.61 28.33 -11.04
CA LYS A 155 -13.80 28.52 -11.88
C LYS A 155 -14.39 29.92 -11.72
N GLU A 156 -14.45 30.46 -10.51
CA GLU A 156 -14.91 31.83 -10.28
C GLU A 156 -13.99 32.87 -10.93
N ALA A 157 -12.67 32.67 -10.84
CA ALA A 157 -11.69 33.55 -11.49
C ALA A 157 -11.79 33.48 -13.02
N GLU A 158 -11.93 32.28 -13.58
CA GLU A 158 -12.15 32.08 -15.02
C GLU A 158 -13.47 32.72 -15.47
N LEU A 159 -14.58 32.48 -14.76
CA LEU A 159 -15.87 33.09 -15.06
C LEU A 159 -15.82 34.61 -15.02
N LYS A 160 -15.20 35.21 -13.98
CA LYS A 160 -15.02 36.67 -13.92
C LYS A 160 -14.21 37.18 -15.10
N SER A 161 -13.11 36.51 -15.46
CA SER A 161 -12.28 36.92 -16.59
C SER A 161 -13.01 36.82 -17.94
N VAL A 162 -13.82 35.77 -18.14
CA VAL A 162 -14.65 35.61 -19.34
C VAL A 162 -15.74 36.68 -19.37
N LEU A 163 -16.39 36.96 -18.23
CA LEU A 163 -17.42 37.99 -18.14
C LEU A 163 -16.86 39.37 -18.42
N GLU A 164 -15.70 39.73 -17.86
CA GLU A 164 -15.01 40.99 -18.13
C GLU A 164 -14.60 41.11 -19.61
N LYS A 165 -14.14 40.01 -20.21
CA LYS A 165 -13.81 39.96 -21.64
C LYS A 165 -15.04 40.12 -22.52
N GLU A 166 -16.15 39.46 -22.20
CA GLU A 166 -17.39 39.62 -22.95
C GLU A 166 -17.99 41.02 -22.76
N LEU A 167 -17.93 41.58 -21.55
CA LEU A 167 -18.40 42.93 -21.26
C LEU A 167 -17.59 43.98 -22.02
N SER A 168 -16.26 43.82 -22.11
CA SER A 168 -15.39 44.72 -22.86
C SER A 168 -15.55 44.59 -24.37
N ILE A 169 -15.74 43.38 -24.90
CA ILE A 169 -16.06 43.18 -26.33
C ILE A 169 -17.45 43.76 -26.65
N SER A 170 -18.43 43.52 -25.78
CA SER A 170 -19.78 44.02 -25.92
C SER A 170 -19.79 45.56 -25.90
N SER A 171 -19.12 46.19 -24.93
CA SER A 171 -19.04 47.65 -24.84
C SER A 171 -18.33 48.27 -26.04
N ALA A 172 -17.23 47.67 -26.51
CA ALA A 172 -16.54 48.10 -27.74
C ALA A 172 -17.42 47.97 -28.99
N SER A 173 -18.19 46.87 -29.10
CA SER A 173 -19.13 46.67 -30.21
C SER A 173 -20.30 47.67 -30.15
N PHE A 174 -20.77 47.99 -28.95
CA PHE A 174 -21.83 48.97 -28.72
C PHE A 174 -21.39 50.38 -29.11
N LEU A 175 -20.18 50.79 -28.71
CA LEU A 175 -19.60 52.07 -29.13
C LEU A 175 -19.44 52.15 -30.65
N LYS A 176 -18.93 51.10 -31.28
CA LYS A 176 -18.81 51.03 -32.75
C LYS A 176 -20.18 51.10 -33.45
N ASN A 177 -21.20 50.46 -32.89
CA ASN A 177 -22.56 50.51 -33.44
C ASN A 177 -23.19 51.89 -33.23
N LYS A 178 -22.93 52.54 -32.08
CA LYS A 178 -23.32 53.93 -31.83
C LYS A 178 -22.69 54.87 -32.85
N GLU A 179 -21.38 54.79 -33.08
CA GLU A 179 -20.69 55.61 -34.09
C GLU A 179 -21.26 55.39 -35.50
N LYS A 180 -21.55 54.13 -35.87
CA LYS A 180 -22.21 53.82 -37.15
C LYS A 180 -23.61 54.41 -37.24
N ALA A 181 -24.40 54.34 -36.18
CA ALA A 181 -25.74 54.92 -36.14
C ALA A 181 -25.70 56.45 -36.23
N GLU A 182 -24.75 57.09 -35.55
CA GLU A 182 -24.52 58.53 -35.65
C GLU A 182 -24.10 58.93 -37.07
N ALA A 183 -23.18 58.20 -37.69
CA ALA A 183 -22.78 58.45 -39.08
C ALA A 183 -23.95 58.25 -40.07
N GLN A 184 -24.79 57.23 -39.85
CA GLN A 184 -26.01 57.02 -40.64
C GLN A 184 -27.02 58.14 -40.43
N MET A 185 -27.22 58.60 -39.19
CA MET A 185 -28.11 59.73 -38.91
C MET A 185 -27.61 61.01 -39.56
N ILE A 186 -26.31 61.32 -39.47
CA ILE A 186 -25.72 62.47 -40.15
C ILE A 186 -25.94 62.37 -41.66
N LYS A 187 -25.75 61.19 -42.25
CA LYS A 187 -26.01 60.95 -43.67
C LYS A 187 -27.49 61.16 -44.03
N LEU A 188 -28.43 60.63 -43.24
CA LEU A 188 -29.86 60.81 -43.46
C LEU A 188 -30.30 62.27 -43.29
N ILE A 189 -29.72 63.00 -42.34
CA ILE A 189 -29.96 64.44 -42.17
C ILE A 189 -29.45 65.21 -43.38
N ALA A 190 -28.26 64.88 -43.89
CA ALA A 190 -27.71 65.48 -45.10
C ALA A 190 -28.60 65.18 -46.32
N GLU A 191 -29.03 63.93 -46.48
CA GLU A 191 -29.93 63.50 -47.57
C GLU A 191 -31.31 64.15 -47.45
N LEU A 192 -31.87 64.32 -46.25
CA LEU A 192 -33.12 65.06 -46.03
C LEU A 192 -32.97 66.55 -46.34
N ASN A 193 -31.82 67.15 -46.03
CA ASN A 193 -31.55 68.53 -46.39
C ASN A 193 -31.39 68.69 -47.90
N GLU A 194 -30.68 67.77 -48.56
CA GLU A 194 -30.55 67.72 -50.02
C GLU A 194 -31.89 67.46 -50.69
N GLN A 195 -32.73 66.57 -50.15
CA GLN A 195 -34.10 66.37 -50.62
C GLN A 195 -34.96 67.61 -50.41
N ARG A 196 -34.82 68.32 -49.27
CA ARG A 196 -35.53 69.57 -49.02
C ARG A 196 -35.12 70.67 -49.98
N GLU A 197 -33.82 70.78 -50.29
CA GLU A 197 -33.31 71.67 -51.33
C GLU A 197 -33.79 71.24 -52.71
N ALA A 198 -33.77 69.94 -53.01
CA ALA A 198 -34.29 69.37 -54.24
C ALA A 198 -35.79 69.65 -54.40
N PHE A 199 -36.60 69.51 -53.34
CA PHE A 199 -38.03 69.85 -53.31
C PHE A 199 -38.27 71.37 -53.45
N MET A 200 -37.35 72.21 -52.98
CA MET A 200 -37.40 73.66 -53.25
C MET A 200 -37.06 73.97 -54.71
N THR A 201 -36.25 73.13 -55.38
CA THR A 201 -35.87 73.28 -56.79
C THR A 201 -36.73 72.48 -57.77
N LEU A 202 -37.52 71.52 -57.29
CA LEU A 202 -38.44 70.68 -58.06
C LEU A 202 -39.71 71.47 -58.30
N ASP A 203 -39.60 72.36 -59.28
CA ASP A 203 -40.70 72.74 -60.14
C ASP A 203 -41.36 71.47 -60.70
N LEU A 204 -42.69 71.42 -60.61
CA LEU A 204 -43.54 70.28 -60.92
C LEU A 204 -43.47 69.99 -62.43
N ASN A 205 -42.60 69.09 -62.92
CA ASN A 205 -42.79 68.39 -64.19
C ASN A 205 -41.86 67.16 -64.38
N ALA A 206 -42.47 66.05 -64.80
CA ALA A 206 -41.92 64.83 -65.44
C ALA A 206 -41.57 63.61 -64.54
N PRO A 207 -42.26 62.46 -64.72
CA PRO A 207 -41.92 61.17 -64.12
C PRO A 207 -41.25 60.22 -65.14
N GLU A 208 -40.04 59.73 -64.88
CA GLU A 208 -39.48 58.55 -65.57
C GLU A 208 -38.15 58.09 -64.92
N ALA A 209 -38.20 57.21 -63.91
CA ALA A 209 -36.98 56.60 -63.34
C ALA A 209 -37.24 55.27 -62.60
N PHE A 210 -37.86 54.30 -63.28
CA PHE A 210 -38.05 52.92 -62.75
C PHE A 210 -37.04 51.89 -63.31
N ALA A 211 -35.91 52.33 -63.88
CA ALA A 211 -34.98 51.44 -64.61
C ALA A 211 -33.68 51.06 -63.87
N ALA A 212 -33.51 51.42 -62.57
CA ALA A 212 -32.22 51.29 -61.89
C ALA A 212 -32.10 50.17 -60.81
N GLU A 213 -33.17 49.44 -60.49
CA GLU A 213 -33.16 48.46 -59.37
C GLU A 213 -32.80 47.01 -59.77
N VAL A 214 -32.97 46.63 -61.03
CA VAL A 214 -32.70 45.27 -61.54
C VAL A 214 -31.25 44.78 -61.37
N PRO A 215 -30.19 45.63 -61.47
CA PRO A 215 -28.81 45.13 -61.39
C PRO A 215 -28.38 44.69 -59.98
N LYS A 216 -29.01 45.21 -58.91
CA LYS A 216 -28.58 44.94 -57.53
C LYS A 216 -29.03 43.56 -57.00
N GLU A 217 -30.12 43.02 -57.54
CA GLU A 217 -30.64 41.71 -57.13
C GLU A 217 -29.86 40.54 -57.73
N ILE A 218 -29.35 40.70 -58.95
CA ILE A 218 -28.54 39.69 -59.65
C ILE A 218 -27.22 39.43 -58.91
N VAL A 219 -26.60 40.47 -58.33
CA VAL A 219 -25.36 40.36 -57.55
C VAL A 219 -25.56 39.55 -56.26
N LYS A 220 -26.73 39.65 -55.61
CA LYS A 220 -27.04 38.86 -54.40
C LYS A 220 -27.27 37.38 -54.69
N LEU A 221 -27.83 37.05 -55.85
CA LEU A 221 -28.08 35.67 -56.27
C LEU A 221 -26.77 34.91 -56.56
N ASN A 222 -25.81 35.53 -57.24
CA ASN A 222 -24.51 34.91 -57.53
C ASN A 222 -23.70 34.59 -56.26
N ALA A 223 -23.79 35.43 -55.21
CA ALA A 223 -23.12 35.16 -53.94
C ALA A 223 -23.69 33.91 -53.22
N ARG A 224 -24.99 33.61 -53.38
CA ARG A 224 -25.61 32.41 -52.79
C ARG A 224 -25.20 31.14 -53.52
N ILE A 225 -25.09 31.18 -54.84
CA ILE A 225 -24.69 30.01 -55.64
C ILE A 225 -23.27 29.56 -55.27
N ALA A 226 -22.32 30.50 -55.15
CA ALA A 226 -20.95 30.20 -54.74
C ALA A 226 -20.85 29.55 -53.34
N SER A 227 -21.74 29.92 -52.41
CA SER A 227 -21.78 29.33 -51.06
C SER A 227 -22.29 27.89 -51.03
N ILE A 228 -23.18 27.54 -51.97
CA ILE A 228 -23.74 26.18 -52.09
C ILE A 228 -22.70 25.25 -52.73
N GLU A 229 -21.97 25.70 -53.75
CA GLU A 229 -20.89 24.93 -54.37
C GLU A 229 -19.74 24.61 -53.39
N ALA A 230 -19.41 25.56 -52.51
CA ALA A 230 -18.42 25.36 -51.45
C ALA A 230 -18.88 24.32 -50.39
N GLY A 231 -20.19 24.13 -50.22
CA GLY A 231 -20.76 23.10 -49.34
C GLY A 231 -20.69 21.69 -49.94
N ILE A 232 -20.92 21.58 -51.25
CA ILE A 232 -20.91 20.30 -51.97
C ILE A 232 -19.49 19.72 -52.07
N THR A 233 -18.49 20.57 -52.32
CA THR A 233 -17.07 20.17 -52.39
C THR A 233 -16.53 19.68 -51.04
N LYS A 234 -16.94 20.28 -49.91
CA LYS A 234 -16.60 19.76 -48.58
C LYS A 234 -17.19 18.39 -48.26
N PHE A 235 -18.32 18.04 -48.88
CA PHE A 235 -18.97 16.75 -48.66
C PHE A 235 -18.29 15.63 -49.45
N SER A 236 -17.82 15.91 -50.68
CA SER A 236 -17.05 14.94 -51.49
C SER A 236 -15.67 14.62 -50.91
N ASP A 237 -15.04 15.56 -50.21
CA ASP A 237 -13.73 15.37 -49.57
C ASP A 237 -13.80 14.62 -48.23
N SER A 238 -15.00 14.31 -47.74
CA SER A 238 -15.17 13.55 -46.51
C SER A 238 -14.87 12.05 -46.76
N ARG A 239 -13.89 11.50 -46.04
CA ARG A 239 -13.42 10.09 -46.09
C ARG A 239 -14.47 9.06 -45.60
N LEU A 240 -15.74 9.27 -45.90
CA LEU A 240 -16.84 8.40 -45.54
C LEU A 240 -16.83 7.12 -46.40
N LEU A 241 -16.54 7.25 -47.69
CA LEU A 241 -16.40 6.11 -48.61
C LEU A 241 -15.25 5.18 -48.18
N GLU A 242 -14.11 5.75 -47.80
CA GLU A 242 -12.93 5.00 -47.33
C GLU A 242 -13.21 4.22 -46.03
N LYS A 243 -14.03 4.77 -45.13
CA LYS A 243 -14.43 4.10 -43.89
C LYS A 243 -15.47 2.98 -44.12
N MET A 244 -16.26 3.09 -45.18
CA MET A 244 -17.27 2.10 -45.53
C MET A 244 -16.61 0.85 -46.15
N ASP A 245 -15.59 1.03 -47.00
CA ASP A 245 -14.78 -0.07 -47.57
C ASP A 245 -14.03 -0.88 -46.50
N VAL A 246 -13.52 -0.22 -45.45
CA VAL A 246 -12.82 -0.90 -44.33
C VAL A 246 -13.78 -1.78 -43.51
N ILE A 247 -15.05 -1.38 -43.40
CA ILE A 247 -16.07 -2.15 -42.69
C ILE A 247 -16.50 -3.35 -43.55
N GLU A 248 -16.69 -3.18 -44.86
CA GLU A 248 -17.05 -4.27 -45.76
C GLU A 248 -15.95 -5.33 -45.90
N THR A 249 -14.68 -4.93 -45.96
CA THR A 249 -13.54 -5.86 -45.98
C THR A 249 -13.38 -6.65 -44.67
N SER A 250 -13.80 -6.08 -43.54
CA SER A 250 -13.79 -6.76 -42.24
C SER A 250 -14.92 -7.79 -42.08
N ILE A 251 -16.03 -7.63 -42.82
CA ILE A 251 -17.20 -8.53 -42.77
C ILE A 251 -17.01 -9.74 -43.71
N ASN A 252 -16.28 -9.58 -44.83
CA ASN A 252 -16.05 -10.66 -45.83
C ASN A 252 -14.88 -11.62 -45.49
N GLY A 253 -14.25 -11.50 -44.33
CA GLY A 253 -13.19 -12.41 -43.89
C GLY A 253 -13.74 -13.77 -43.46
N ASN A 254 -13.36 -14.84 -44.16
CA ASN A 254 -13.83 -16.22 -43.91
C ASN A 254 -13.55 -16.68 -42.46
N PRO A 255 -14.57 -16.91 -41.60
CA PRO A 255 -14.42 -17.19 -40.17
C PRO A 255 -13.76 -18.54 -39.85
N GLU A 256 -13.78 -19.50 -40.78
CA GLU A 256 -13.18 -20.84 -40.57
C GLU A 256 -11.64 -20.82 -40.59
N LYS A 257 -11.03 -19.87 -41.30
CA LYS A 257 -9.56 -19.69 -41.31
C LYS A 257 -9.04 -19.03 -40.02
N ILE A 258 -9.90 -18.28 -39.33
CA ILE A 258 -9.56 -17.59 -38.07
C ILE A 258 -9.58 -18.57 -36.89
N LEU A 259 -10.38 -19.64 -36.99
CA LEU A 259 -10.63 -20.59 -35.89
C LEU A 259 -9.80 -21.90 -35.95
N SER A 260 -9.03 -22.13 -37.01
CA SER A 260 -8.37 -23.44 -37.26
C SER A 260 -6.86 -23.51 -37.00
N VAL A 261 -6.26 -22.49 -36.40
CA VAL A 261 -4.86 -22.57 -35.93
C VAL A 261 -4.81 -23.42 -34.64
N PRO A 262 -3.81 -24.30 -34.43
CA PRO A 262 -3.69 -25.08 -33.19
C PRO A 262 -3.27 -24.16 -32.03
N LEU A 263 -4.25 -23.42 -31.51
CA LEU A 263 -4.10 -22.30 -30.57
C LEU A 263 -3.58 -22.74 -29.19
N LEU A 264 -3.84 -23.96 -28.74
CA LEU A 264 -3.62 -24.30 -27.33
C LEU A 264 -2.16 -24.31 -26.87
N ARG A 265 -1.20 -24.76 -27.68
CA ARG A 265 0.19 -24.88 -27.21
C ARG A 265 0.99 -23.58 -27.37
N ASN A 266 0.76 -22.86 -28.46
CA ASN A 266 1.40 -21.57 -28.71
C ASN A 266 0.75 -20.46 -27.86
N ASP A 267 -0.57 -20.50 -27.66
CA ASP A 267 -1.24 -19.55 -26.77
C ASP A 267 -0.86 -19.79 -25.33
N LEU A 268 -0.72 -21.04 -24.84
CA LEU A 268 -0.25 -21.25 -23.46
C LEU A 268 1.17 -20.72 -23.26
N SER A 269 2.07 -20.85 -24.25
CA SER A 269 3.40 -20.25 -24.17
C SER A 269 3.35 -18.71 -24.26
N ASN A 270 2.46 -18.16 -25.07
CA ASN A 270 2.26 -16.72 -25.16
C ASN A 270 1.61 -16.16 -23.90
N TYR A 271 0.62 -16.84 -23.31
CA TYR A 271 0.02 -16.49 -22.03
C TYR A 271 1.05 -16.54 -20.92
N LYS A 272 1.95 -17.53 -20.91
CA LYS A 272 3.05 -17.57 -19.96
C LYS A 272 4.00 -16.39 -20.14
N LEU A 273 4.43 -16.11 -21.38
CA LEU A 273 5.32 -14.97 -21.66
C LEU A 273 4.67 -13.60 -21.36
N VAL A 274 3.37 -13.46 -21.65
CA VAL A 274 2.60 -12.25 -21.33
C VAL A 274 2.41 -12.13 -19.82
N SER A 275 2.09 -13.22 -19.13
CA SER A 275 1.98 -13.25 -17.67
C SER A 275 3.30 -12.91 -16.99
N ASP A 276 4.43 -13.47 -17.44
CA ASP A 276 5.76 -13.17 -16.92
C ASP A 276 6.14 -11.70 -17.17
N LYS A 277 5.76 -11.15 -18.33
CA LYS A 277 5.96 -9.73 -18.65
C LYS A 277 5.11 -8.80 -17.78
N GLU A 278 3.85 -9.15 -17.53
CA GLU A 278 2.98 -8.38 -16.64
C GLU A 278 3.43 -8.51 -15.17
N LEU A 279 3.93 -9.67 -14.75
CA LEU A 279 4.55 -9.84 -13.43
C LEU A 279 5.79 -8.94 -13.27
N LEU A 280 6.71 -8.94 -14.23
CA LEU A 280 7.87 -8.06 -14.22
C LEU A 280 7.48 -6.57 -14.25
N ARG A 281 6.38 -6.23 -14.93
CA ARG A 281 5.83 -4.88 -14.95
C ARG A 281 5.25 -4.49 -13.59
N LEU A 282 4.55 -5.40 -12.93
CA LEU A 282 4.01 -5.21 -11.58
C LEU A 282 5.14 -5.08 -10.56
N GLU A 283 6.17 -5.92 -10.64
CA GLU A 283 7.35 -5.85 -9.77
C GLU A 283 8.05 -4.49 -9.90
N ARG A 284 8.32 -4.03 -11.13
CA ARG A 284 8.85 -2.67 -11.36
C ARG A 284 7.92 -1.57 -10.87
N SER A 285 6.61 -1.77 -10.93
CA SER A 285 5.64 -0.81 -10.40
C SER A 285 5.68 -0.78 -8.86
N ILE A 286 5.82 -1.93 -8.22
CA ILE A 286 5.95 -2.07 -6.76
C ILE A 286 7.25 -1.41 -6.30
N GLU A 287 8.39 -1.67 -6.97
CA GLU A 287 9.67 -1.01 -6.67
C GLU A 287 9.57 0.51 -6.80
N LYS A 288 8.88 1.01 -7.83
CA LYS A 288 8.64 2.46 -7.98
C LYS A 288 7.77 3.03 -6.87
N ILE A 289 6.76 2.28 -6.41
CA ILE A 289 5.92 2.70 -5.28
C ILE A 289 6.73 2.70 -3.99
N ASP A 290 7.55 1.68 -3.76
CA ASP A 290 8.39 1.57 -2.56
C ASP A 290 9.47 2.67 -2.54
N SER A 291 10.10 2.95 -3.68
CA SER A 291 11.01 4.09 -3.86
C SER A 291 10.31 5.43 -3.56
N ARG A 292 9.09 5.63 -4.06
CA ARG A 292 8.29 6.85 -3.76
C ARG A 292 7.93 6.92 -2.28
N LEU A 293 7.54 5.81 -1.67
CA LEU A 293 7.19 5.74 -0.26
C LEU A 293 8.41 6.09 0.60
N SER A 294 9.57 5.51 0.31
CA SER A 294 10.84 5.81 0.98
C SER A 294 11.22 7.30 0.84
N PHE A 295 11.02 7.89 -0.35
CA PHE A 295 11.20 9.32 -0.56
C PHE A 295 10.24 10.16 0.30
N PHE A 296 8.95 9.79 0.38
CA PHE A 296 7.97 10.48 1.22
C PHE A 296 8.30 10.36 2.72
N VAL A 297 8.69 9.18 3.18
CA VAL A 297 9.11 8.96 4.58
C VAL A 297 10.32 9.83 4.90
N THR A 298 11.33 9.82 4.04
CA THR A 298 12.55 10.60 4.23
C THR A 298 12.26 12.09 4.23
N THR A 299 11.51 12.60 3.25
CA THR A 299 11.15 14.03 3.20
C THR A 299 10.28 14.45 4.38
N THR A 300 9.34 13.61 4.82
CA THR A 300 8.51 13.89 6.01
C THR A 300 9.35 13.95 7.27
N ILE A 301 10.26 12.99 7.49
CA ILE A 301 11.19 13.01 8.63
C ILE A 301 12.06 14.27 8.58
N THR A 302 12.60 14.61 7.40
CA THR A 302 13.48 15.78 7.24
C THR A 302 12.71 17.09 7.51
N LEU A 303 11.46 17.18 7.07
CA LEU A 303 10.60 18.34 7.27
C LEU A 303 10.19 18.47 8.75
N ILE A 304 9.85 17.36 9.42
CA ILE A 304 9.57 17.35 10.86
C ILE A 304 10.82 17.77 11.65
N LEU A 305 12.00 17.25 11.30
CA LEU A 305 13.27 17.62 11.93
C LEU A 305 13.59 19.11 11.69
N GLY A 306 13.33 19.62 10.49
CA GLY A 306 13.48 21.02 10.14
C GLY A 306 12.56 21.93 10.96
N ILE A 307 11.29 21.58 11.09
CA ILE A 307 10.33 22.32 11.93
C ILE A 307 10.77 22.27 13.40
N PHE A 308 11.20 21.09 13.88
CA PHE A 308 11.62 20.93 15.27
C PHE A 308 12.86 21.78 15.59
N THR A 309 13.86 21.76 14.71
CA THR A 309 15.10 22.53 14.89
C THR A 309 14.91 24.03 14.71
N ALA A 310 14.11 24.48 13.73
CA ALA A 310 13.93 25.89 13.44
C ALA A 310 12.93 26.59 14.37
N VAL A 311 11.88 25.89 14.82
CA VAL A 311 10.78 26.50 15.56
C VAL A 311 10.72 26.01 17.00
N ILE A 312 10.74 24.70 17.22
CA ILE A 312 10.46 24.12 18.54
C ILE A 312 11.67 24.25 19.47
N ALA A 313 12.88 23.97 19.00
CA ALA A 313 14.09 24.05 19.81
C ALA A 313 14.38 25.47 20.34
N PRO A 314 14.31 26.56 19.55
CA PRO A 314 14.48 27.91 20.06
C PRO A 314 13.42 28.31 21.09
N LEU A 315 12.17 27.87 20.92
CA LEU A 315 11.08 28.12 21.87
C LEU A 315 11.31 27.42 23.21
N ILE A 316 11.78 26.17 23.20
CA ILE A 316 12.12 25.44 24.42
C ILE A 316 13.29 26.10 25.13
N ILE A 317 14.33 26.48 24.39
CA ILE A 317 15.52 27.15 24.96
C ILE A 317 15.13 28.49 25.61
N THR A 318 14.34 29.33 24.93
CA THR A 318 13.87 30.60 25.49
C THR A 318 12.94 30.39 26.69
N PHE A 319 12.10 29.35 26.69
CA PHE A 319 11.24 29.04 27.83
C PHE A 319 12.06 28.60 29.06
N VAL A 320 13.07 27.75 28.86
CA VAL A 320 13.98 27.30 29.94
C VAL A 320 14.80 28.46 30.49
N GLN A 321 15.35 29.32 29.62
CA GLN A 321 16.06 30.53 30.05
C GLN A 321 15.18 31.46 30.88
N ARG A 322 13.94 31.73 30.44
CA ARG A 322 12.97 32.54 31.20
C ARG A 322 12.62 31.93 32.56
N LYS A 323 12.57 30.60 32.67
CA LYS A 323 12.31 29.92 33.94
C LYS A 323 13.48 30.07 34.90
N ASN A 324 14.72 29.97 34.41
CA ASN A 324 15.92 30.12 35.23
C ASN A 324 16.10 31.56 35.72
N ASP A 325 15.82 32.57 34.88
CA ASP A 325 15.90 33.99 35.28
C ASP A 325 14.87 34.36 36.36
N LYS A 326 13.70 33.69 36.38
CA LYS A 326 12.69 33.87 37.45
C LYS A 326 13.05 33.15 38.74
N SER A 327 13.94 32.16 38.70
CA SER A 327 14.41 31.41 39.86
C SER A 327 15.58 32.09 40.57
N SER A 328 16.25 33.07 39.94
CA SER A 328 17.43 33.75 40.48
C SER A 328 17.13 35.15 41.06
N LYS A 329 15.86 35.56 41.10
CA LYS A 329 15.37 36.78 41.75
C LYS A 329 14.56 36.42 42.97
#